data_AF-A0A6B3IG34-F1
#
_entry.id   AF-A0A6B3IG34-F1
#
_cell.length_a   1.000
_cell.length_b   1.000
_cell.length_c   1.000
_cell.angle_alpha   90.00
_cell.angle_beta   90.00
_cell.angle_gamma   90.00
#
_symmetry.space_group_name_H-M   'P 1'
#
loop_
_entity.id
_entity.type
_entity.pdbx_description
1 polymer ?
#
loop_
_entity_poly.entity_id
_entity_poly.type
_entity_poly.pdbx_seq_one_letter_code
_entity_poly.pdbx_strand_id
1 'polypeptide(L)'
;DWLLAAEPYLAGGGASRKVARRADGGVDVDWHTTAARHEAGSPNVIGVYSIASACKALTEAGFDNLVAREQELVSRVREGLAEVPEVQVLSLFGDDAPRVGVISFVVRGWNSSHFAAALSAEYGIGVRDGLFCAH
;
A
#
# COMPACT_ATOMS: atom_id res chain seq x y z
N ASP A 1 -1.33 10.06 25.27
CA ASP A 1 -1.24 9.93 23.81
C ASP A 1 -0.48 11.13 23.27
N TRP A 2 0.73 10.92 22.75
CA TRP A 2 1.62 12.00 22.29
C TRP A 2 1.03 12.74 21.09
N LEU A 3 0.24 12.05 20.26
CA LEU A 3 -0.39 12.63 19.08
C LEU A 3 -1.48 13.63 19.48
N LEU A 4 -2.24 13.34 20.54
CA LEU A 4 -3.26 14.26 21.05
C LEU A 4 -2.69 15.46 21.81
N ALA A 5 -1.52 15.30 22.40
CA ALA A 5 -0.82 16.36 23.13
C ALA A 5 -0.01 17.28 22.20
N ALA A 6 0.32 16.83 20.98
CA ALA A 6 1.06 17.62 20.02
C ALA A 6 0.23 18.81 19.49
N GLU A 7 0.94 19.90 19.22
CA GLU A 7 0.42 21.00 18.40
C GLU A 7 0.09 20.48 16.99
N PRO A 8 -0.90 21.09 16.29
CA PRO A 8 -1.24 20.67 14.94
C PRO A 8 -0.02 20.75 14.03
N TYR A 9 0.26 19.67 13.30
CA TYR A 9 1.36 19.64 12.33
C TYR A 9 1.22 20.76 11.28
N LEU A 10 0.00 21.02 10.83
CA LEU A 10 -0.36 22.14 9.96
C LEU A 10 -1.63 22.80 10.49
N ALA A 11 -1.66 24.14 10.47
CA ALA A 11 -2.84 24.91 10.83
C ALA A 11 -3.74 25.12 9.59
N GLY A 12 -4.99 24.65 9.65
CA GLY A 12 -5.96 24.87 8.58
C GLY A 12 -7.35 24.31 8.90
N GLY A 13 -8.33 24.60 8.02
CA GLY A 13 -9.65 23.97 8.10
C GLY A 13 -9.52 22.45 7.99
N GLY A 14 -10.25 21.69 8.80
CA GLY A 14 -10.01 20.25 9.01
C GLY A 14 -9.31 19.97 10.35
N ALA A 15 -8.26 20.74 10.68
CA ALA A 15 -7.57 20.69 11.97
C ALA A 15 -8.24 21.56 13.05
N SER A 16 -8.75 22.73 12.66
CA SER A 16 -9.49 23.63 13.55
C SER A 16 -10.96 23.22 13.63
N ARG A 17 -11.49 23.07 14.85
CA ARG A 17 -12.92 22.90 15.13
C ARG A 17 -13.66 24.23 15.01
N LYS A 18 -13.06 25.31 15.52
CA LYS A 18 -13.62 26.66 15.49
C LYS A 18 -12.51 27.69 15.40
N VAL A 19 -12.74 28.73 14.61
CA VAL A 19 -11.88 29.92 14.53
C VAL A 19 -12.76 31.12 14.84
N ALA A 20 -12.36 31.95 15.79
CA ALA A 20 -13.08 33.16 16.17
C ALA A 20 -12.15 34.37 16.17
N ARG A 21 -12.67 35.52 15.73
CA ARG A 21 -11.93 36.79 15.79
C ARG A 21 -12.17 37.45 17.15
N ARG A 22 -11.11 37.86 17.83
CA ARG A 22 -11.16 38.62 19.08
C ARG A 22 -11.39 40.10 18.82
N ALA A 23 -11.89 40.82 19.82
CA ALA A 23 -12.19 42.25 19.75
C ALA A 23 -10.94 43.12 19.52
N ASP A 24 -9.78 42.67 19.99
CA ASP A 24 -8.46 43.29 19.78
C ASP A 24 -7.87 43.03 18.38
N GLY A 25 -8.59 42.28 17.53
CA GLY A 25 -8.13 41.90 16.19
C GLY A 25 -7.33 40.59 16.15
N GLY A 26 -7.07 39.94 17.28
CA GLY A 26 -6.45 38.62 17.34
C GLY A 26 -7.39 37.48 16.89
N VAL A 27 -6.86 36.26 16.84
CA VAL A 27 -7.61 35.05 16.48
C VAL A 27 -7.54 34.06 17.64
N ASP A 28 -8.67 33.46 17.97
CA ASP A 28 -8.78 32.32 18.88
C ASP A 28 -9.13 31.07 18.07
N VAL A 29 -8.39 29.98 18.29
CA VAL A 29 -8.56 28.74 17.54
C VAL A 29 -8.77 27.59 18.50
N ASP A 30 -9.91 26.95 18.37
CA ASP A 30 -10.20 25.69 19.01
C ASP A 30 -9.84 24.54 18.06
N TRP A 31 -8.85 23.74 18.44
CA TRP A 31 -8.36 22.61 17.65
C TRP A 31 -9.16 21.34 17.92
N HIS A 32 -9.21 20.44 16.95
CA HIS A 32 -9.69 19.08 17.20
C HIS A 32 -8.87 18.41 18.33
N THR A 33 -9.51 17.52 19.08
CA THR A 33 -8.90 16.73 20.17
C THR A 33 -8.70 15.27 19.77
N THR A 34 -8.72 15.01 18.47
CA THR A 34 -8.51 13.71 17.81
C THR A 34 -7.37 13.84 16.81
N ALA A 35 -7.04 12.74 16.10
CA ALA A 35 -6.07 12.76 15.00
C ALA A 35 -6.37 13.82 13.93
N ALA A 36 -7.63 14.23 13.76
CA ALA A 36 -8.05 15.30 12.85
C ALA A 36 -7.30 16.63 13.09
N ARG A 37 -6.78 16.87 14.31
CA ARG A 37 -5.89 18.01 14.61
C ARG A 37 -4.70 18.10 13.64
N HIS A 38 -4.26 16.97 13.08
CA HIS A 38 -3.09 16.88 12.21
C HIS A 38 -3.45 16.82 10.71
N GLU A 39 -4.74 16.91 10.39
CA GLU A 39 -5.27 16.73 9.03
C GLU A 39 -5.80 18.07 8.49
N ALA A 40 -4.94 19.08 8.43
CA ALA A 40 -5.31 20.37 7.84
C ALA A 40 -5.54 20.25 6.33
N GLY A 41 -6.60 20.93 5.88
CA GLY A 41 -7.13 20.87 4.52
C GLY A 41 -8.50 20.20 4.49
N SER A 42 -9.23 20.43 3.40
CA SER A 42 -10.44 19.65 3.12
C SER A 42 -10.04 18.17 3.00
N PRO A 43 -10.64 17.27 3.79
CA PRO A 43 -10.28 15.87 3.74
C PRO A 43 -10.61 15.27 2.37
N ASN A 44 -9.85 14.26 1.95
CA ASN A 44 -10.17 13.46 0.77
C ASN A 44 -11.33 12.50 1.08
N VAL A 45 -12.55 13.05 1.21
CA VAL A 45 -13.76 12.30 1.59
C VAL A 45 -14.01 11.13 0.66
N ILE A 46 -13.84 11.33 -0.65
CA ILE A 46 -14.01 10.28 -1.67
C ILE A 46 -12.98 9.17 -1.46
N GLY A 47 -11.71 9.52 -1.22
CA GLY A 47 -10.65 8.54 -0.93
C GLY A 47 -10.95 7.71 0.32
N VAL A 48 -11.38 8.35 1.41
CA VAL A 48 -11.75 7.66 2.66
C VAL A 48 -12.93 6.71 2.43
N TYR A 49 -13.96 7.14 1.71
CA TYR A 49 -15.10 6.29 1.39
C TYR A 49 -14.72 5.08 0.52
N SER A 50 -13.83 5.28 -0.46
CA SER A 50 -13.30 4.20 -1.30
C SER A 50 -12.53 3.16 -0.48
N ILE A 51 -11.69 3.59 0.47
CA ILE A 51 -10.99 2.69 1.39
C ILE A 51 -11.99 1.92 2.26
N ALA A 52 -12.97 2.61 2.86
CA ALA A 52 -13.99 1.95 3.68
C ALA A 52 -14.78 0.89 2.88
N SER A 53 -15.10 1.18 1.62
CA SER A 53 -15.76 0.25 0.71
C SER A 53 -14.88 -0.96 0.39
N ALA A 54 -13.58 -0.76 0.15
CA ALA A 54 -12.64 -1.85 -0.06
C ALA A 54 -12.49 -2.73 1.20
N CYS A 55 -12.37 -2.13 2.38
CA CYS A 55 -12.31 -2.87 3.65
C CYS A 55 -13.58 -3.71 3.88
N LYS A 56 -14.75 -3.15 3.57
CA LYS A 56 -16.02 -3.88 3.63
C LYS A 56 -16.01 -5.09 2.69
N ALA A 57 -15.64 -4.89 1.42
CA ALA A 57 -15.59 -5.96 0.43
C ALA A 57 -14.61 -7.08 0.83
N LEU A 58 -13.42 -6.73 1.33
CA LEU A 58 -12.44 -7.71 1.83
C LEU A 58 -12.96 -8.49 3.04
N THR A 59 -13.65 -7.81 3.96
CA THR A 59 -14.25 -8.44 5.15
C THR A 59 -15.37 -9.40 4.74
N GLU A 60 -16.23 -8.99 3.81
CA GLU A 60 -17.33 -9.82 3.29
C GLU A 60 -16.82 -11.05 2.51
N ALA A 61 -15.69 -10.93 1.80
CA ALA A 61 -15.04 -12.06 1.13
C ALA A 61 -14.44 -13.08 2.12
N GLY A 62 -14.06 -12.62 3.32
CA GLY A 62 -13.46 -13.42 4.39
C GLY A 62 -11.96 -13.62 4.20
N PHE A 63 -11.16 -13.14 5.15
CA PHE A 63 -9.70 -13.18 5.06
C PHE A 63 -9.12 -14.59 4.97
N ASP A 64 -9.70 -15.57 5.66
CA ASP A 64 -9.23 -16.97 5.59
C ASP A 64 -9.36 -17.53 4.17
N ASN A 65 -10.46 -17.24 3.48
CA ASN A 65 -10.67 -17.63 2.09
C ASN A 65 -9.68 -16.93 1.15
N LEU A 66 -9.46 -15.64 1.37
CA LEU A 66 -8.51 -14.85 0.57
C LEU A 66 -7.08 -15.37 0.74
N VAL A 67 -6.66 -15.68 1.96
CA VAL A 67 -5.32 -16.24 2.26
C VAL A 67 -5.17 -17.62 1.64
N ALA A 68 -6.16 -18.50 1.78
CA ALA A 68 -6.10 -19.83 1.17
C ALA A 68 -5.99 -19.74 -0.36
N ARG A 69 -6.74 -18.83 -0.98
CA ARG A 69 -6.68 -18.58 -2.42
C ARG A 69 -5.34 -18.00 -2.86
N GLU A 70 -4.79 -17.05 -2.10
CA GLU A 70 -3.47 -16.48 -2.37
C GLU A 70 -2.39 -17.55 -2.30
N GLN A 71 -2.42 -18.42 -1.29
CA GLN A 71 -1.48 -19.54 -1.14
C GLN A 71 -1.54 -20.51 -2.33
N GLU A 72 -2.74 -20.87 -2.80
CA GLU A 72 -2.92 -21.71 -3.98
C GLU A 72 -2.29 -21.08 -5.24
N LEU A 73 -2.54 -19.78 -5.46
CA LEU A 73 -1.99 -19.04 -6.59
C LEU A 73 -0.46 -18.94 -6.52
N VAL A 74 0.09 -18.66 -5.34
CA VAL A 74 1.54 -18.61 -5.10
C VAL A 74 2.18 -19.97 -5.38
N SER A 75 1.58 -21.06 -4.90
CA SER A 75 2.10 -22.42 -5.16
C SER A 75 2.15 -22.69 -6.67
N ARG A 76 1.03 -22.44 -7.36
CA ARG A 76 0.91 -22.65 -8.80
C ARG A 76 1.94 -21.85 -9.60
N VAL A 77 2.17 -20.58 -9.26
CA VAL A 77 3.17 -19.75 -9.94
C VAL A 77 4.58 -20.27 -9.65
N ARG A 78 4.90 -20.63 -8.40
CA ARG A 78 6.22 -21.15 -8.03
C ARG A 78 6.54 -22.48 -8.73
N GLU A 79 5.58 -23.40 -8.75
CA GLU A 79 5.69 -24.68 -9.45
C GLU A 79 5.96 -24.45 -10.94
N GLY A 80 5.17 -23.61 -11.61
CA GLY A 80 5.37 -23.29 -13.03
C GLY A 80 6.69 -22.59 -13.32
N LEU A 81 7.16 -21.68 -12.45
CA LEU A 81 8.46 -21.04 -12.61
C LEU A 81 9.62 -22.02 -12.39
N ALA A 82 9.47 -23.02 -11.51
CA ALA A 82 10.49 -24.03 -11.26
C ALA A 82 10.72 -24.97 -12.45
N GLU A 83 9.74 -25.07 -13.36
CA GLU A 83 9.87 -25.82 -14.62
C GLU A 83 10.74 -25.10 -15.68
N VAL A 84 11.09 -23.83 -15.46
CA VAL A 84 11.88 -23.02 -16.39
C VAL A 84 13.34 -22.90 -15.90
N PRO A 85 14.32 -23.62 -16.50
CA PRO A 85 15.69 -23.69 -15.99
C PRO A 85 16.44 -22.35 -15.91
N GLU A 86 16.05 -21.38 -16.74
CA GLU A 86 16.62 -20.04 -16.77
C GLU A 86 16.08 -19.14 -15.64
N VAL A 87 14.95 -19.50 -15.03
CA VAL A 87 14.33 -18.73 -13.96
C VAL A 87 15.00 -19.08 -12.63
N GLN A 88 15.36 -18.04 -11.89
CA GLN A 88 15.78 -18.14 -10.50
C GLN A 88 14.86 -17.28 -9.64
N VAL A 89 14.05 -17.92 -8.80
CA VAL A 89 13.26 -17.23 -7.77
C VAL A 89 14.21 -16.73 -6.69
N LEU A 90 14.04 -15.47 -6.30
CA LEU A 90 14.82 -14.84 -5.25
C LEU A 90 14.14 -15.06 -3.89
N SER A 91 14.90 -15.53 -2.91
CA SER A 91 14.46 -15.63 -1.52
C SER A 91 15.60 -15.35 -0.58
N LEU A 92 15.35 -14.54 0.47
CA LEU A 92 16.30 -14.28 1.55
C LEU A 92 16.14 -15.26 2.71
N PHE A 93 14.92 -15.72 2.97
CA PHE A 93 14.58 -16.51 4.16
C PHE A 93 14.36 -18.00 3.83
N GLY A 94 14.67 -18.42 2.61
CA GLY A 94 14.44 -19.78 2.12
C GLY A 94 13.06 -19.97 1.47
N ASP A 95 12.82 -21.16 0.96
CA ASP A 95 11.63 -21.47 0.16
C ASP A 95 10.36 -21.63 1.01
N ASP A 96 10.50 -22.20 2.21
CA ASP A 96 9.38 -22.50 3.13
C ASP A 96 9.02 -21.33 4.07
N ALA A 97 9.71 -20.19 3.96
CA ALA A 97 9.40 -19.03 4.77
C ALA A 97 8.00 -18.47 4.45
N PRO A 98 7.24 -18.04 5.48
CA PRO A 98 5.98 -17.33 5.27
C PRO A 98 6.17 -16.14 4.34
N ARG A 99 5.28 -16.01 3.36
CA ARG A 99 5.31 -14.94 2.35
C ARG A 99 3.91 -14.49 1.98
N VAL A 100 3.83 -13.27 1.45
CA VAL A 100 2.64 -12.75 0.76
C VAL A 100 2.67 -13.13 -0.72
N GLY A 101 1.62 -12.79 -1.48
CA GLY A 101 1.49 -13.04 -2.93
C GLY A 101 2.44 -12.29 -3.86
N VAL A 102 3.71 -12.10 -3.46
CA VAL A 102 4.75 -11.43 -4.25
C VAL A 102 5.91 -12.40 -4.49
N ILE A 103 6.30 -12.57 -5.76
CA ILE A 103 7.39 -13.45 -6.18
C ILE A 103 8.38 -12.64 -7.00
N SER A 104 9.57 -12.42 -6.44
CA SER A 104 10.69 -11.82 -7.16
C SER A 104 11.53 -12.93 -7.81
N PHE A 105 11.90 -12.75 -9.07
CA PHE A 105 12.74 -13.70 -9.80
C PHE A 105 13.59 -12.98 -10.84
N VAL A 106 14.62 -13.65 -11.32
CA VAL A 106 15.44 -13.23 -12.46
C VAL A 106 15.42 -14.32 -13.53
N VAL A 107 15.68 -13.93 -14.77
CA VAL A 107 15.79 -14.86 -15.90
C VAL A 107 17.17 -14.74 -16.50
N ARG A 108 17.90 -15.86 -16.56
CA ARG A 108 19.25 -15.90 -17.09
C ARG A 108 19.28 -15.39 -18.53
N GLY A 109 20.22 -14.50 -18.82
CA GLY A 109 20.39 -13.91 -20.16
C GLY A 109 19.45 -12.73 -20.45
N TRP A 110 18.56 -12.37 -19.53
CA TRP A 110 17.65 -11.25 -19.70
C TRP A 110 17.93 -10.12 -18.73
N ASN A 111 17.90 -8.88 -19.23
CA ASN A 111 17.73 -7.71 -18.38
C ASN A 111 16.26 -7.64 -17.91
N SER A 112 16.03 -7.32 -16.64
CA SER A 112 14.69 -7.31 -16.04
C SER A 112 13.72 -6.34 -16.71
N SER A 113 14.19 -5.16 -17.15
CA SER A 113 13.33 -4.16 -17.79
C SER A 113 12.90 -4.61 -19.19
N HIS A 114 13.82 -5.20 -19.96
CA HIS A 114 13.52 -5.75 -21.28
C HIS A 114 12.58 -6.95 -21.18
N PHE A 115 12.78 -7.82 -20.18
CA PHE A 115 11.91 -8.97 -19.95
C PHE A 115 10.49 -8.54 -19.55
N ALA A 116 10.36 -7.58 -18.63
CA ALA A 116 9.06 -7.02 -18.24
C ALA A 116 8.35 -6.36 -19.43
N ALA A 117 9.08 -5.62 -20.28
CA ALA A 117 8.53 -5.02 -21.49
C ALA A 117 8.04 -6.07 -22.50
N ALA A 118 8.81 -7.15 -22.72
CA ALA A 118 8.43 -8.24 -23.61
C ALA A 118 7.18 -8.98 -23.11
N LEU A 119 7.13 -9.32 -21.81
CA LEU A 119 5.95 -9.94 -21.19
C LEU A 119 4.68 -9.10 -21.39
N SER A 120 4.79 -7.78 -21.22
CA SER A 120 3.67 -6.85 -21.42
C SER A 120 3.26 -6.77 -22.89
N ALA A 121 4.22 -6.54 -23.79
CA ALA A 121 3.94 -6.27 -25.21
C ALA A 121 3.46 -7.51 -25.98
N GLU A 122 4.03 -8.69 -25.69
CA GLU A 122 3.75 -9.91 -26.45
C GLU A 122 2.67 -10.78 -25.81
N TYR A 123 2.55 -10.74 -24.49
CA TYR A 123 1.68 -11.66 -23.74
C TYR A 123 0.65 -10.96 -22.84
N GLY A 124 0.66 -9.62 -22.75
CA GLY A 124 -0.24 -8.87 -21.89
C GLY A 124 -0.02 -9.10 -20.40
N ILE A 125 1.17 -9.57 -20.00
CA ILE A 125 1.50 -9.91 -18.62
C ILE A 125 2.21 -8.72 -17.97
N GLY A 126 1.49 -8.03 -17.07
CA GLY A 126 2.04 -6.91 -16.30
C GLY A 126 2.87 -7.38 -15.11
N VAL A 127 4.19 -7.15 -15.17
CA VAL A 127 5.11 -7.31 -14.04
C VAL A 127 5.86 -6.00 -13.78
N ARG A 128 6.58 -5.92 -12.67
CA ARG A 128 7.41 -4.77 -12.32
C ARG A 128 8.88 -5.20 -12.24
N ASP A 129 9.76 -4.40 -12.82
CA ASP A 129 11.22 -4.55 -12.72
C ASP A 129 11.85 -3.47 -11.83
N GLY A 130 13.11 -3.71 -11.42
CA GLY A 130 13.91 -2.78 -10.63
C GLY A 130 14.21 -3.27 -9.21
N LEU A 131 14.57 -2.31 -8.33
CA LEU A 131 15.01 -2.59 -6.95
C LEU A 131 13.91 -2.44 -5.89
N PHE A 132 12.67 -2.16 -6.31
CA PHE A 132 11.48 -2.12 -5.46
C PHE A 132 11.60 -1.30 -4.17
N CYS A 133 12.40 -0.23 -4.17
CA CYS A 133 12.68 0.60 -2.99
C CYS A 133 13.30 -0.17 -1.80
N ALA A 134 13.93 -1.32 -2.04
CA ALA A 134 14.62 -2.14 -1.04
C ALA A 134 16.15 -1.98 -1.18
N HIS A 135 16.67 -0.85 -0.68
CA HIS A 135 18.09 -0.47 -0.69
C HIS A 135 18.79 -0.81 0.63
#